data_AF-A0A562XBM2-F1
#
_entry.id   AF-A0A562XBM2-F1
#
_cell.length_a   1.000
_cell.length_b   1.000
_cell.length_c   1.000
_cell.angle_alpha   90.00
_cell.angle_beta   90.00
_cell.angle_gamma   90.00
#
_symmetry.space_group_name_H-M   'P 1'
#
loop_
_entity.id
_entity.type
_entity.pdbx_description
1 polymer ?
#
loop_
_entity_poly.entity_id
_entity_poly.type
_entity_poly.pdbx_seq_one_letter_code
_entity_poly.pdbx_strand_id
1 'polypeptide(L)' 'MNTAIELLKTIGKDNIDINSKSLISSGELDSLDIMALVDAIEEKFNKSLDADFIEKKNFESVEAIENMLNKAFRKKG' A
#
# COMPACT_ATOMS: atom_id res chain seq x y z
N MET A 1 -11.77 9.10 3.65
CA MET A 1 -10.45 9.35 3.02
C MET A 1 -9.72 8.02 3.03
N ASN A 2 -9.25 7.51 1.89
CA ASN A 2 -8.62 6.19 1.77
C ASN A 2 -7.10 6.39 1.80
N THR A 3 -6.43 5.83 2.80
CA THR A 3 -5.01 6.06 3.06
C THR A 3 -4.14 5.46 1.98
N ALA A 4 -4.50 4.26 1.50
CA ALA A 4 -3.81 3.58 0.41
C ALA A 4 -3.80 4.42 -0.88
N ILE A 5 -4.93 5.03 -1.26
CA ILE A 5 -4.99 5.89 -2.46
C ILE A 5 -4.06 7.11 -2.31
N GLU A 6 -4.01 7.73 -1.13
CA GLU A 6 -3.10 8.86 -0.92
C GLU A 6 -1.64 8.48 -1.07
N LEU A 7 -1.24 7.33 -0.51
CA LEU A 7 0.12 6.82 -0.59
C LEU A 7 0.52 6.41 -2.02
N LEU A 8 -0.41 5.82 -2.76
CA LEU A 8 -0.16 5.48 -4.17
C LEU A 8 0.09 6.74 -5.02
N LYS A 9 -0.62 7.83 -4.76
CA LYS A 9 -0.36 9.12 -5.42
C LYS A 9 1.02 9.69 -5.09
N THR A 10 1.50 9.52 -3.85
CA THR A 10 2.84 10.01 -3.49
C THR A 10 3.98 9.32 -4.25
N ILE A 11 3.74 8.12 -4.78
CA ILE A 11 4.70 7.38 -5.60
C ILE A 11 4.40 7.45 -7.11
N GLY A 12 3.55 8.39 -7.53
CA GLY A 12 3.23 8.63 -8.95
C GLY A 12 2.22 7.66 -9.56
N LYS A 13 1.46 6.92 -8.76
CA LYS A 13 0.39 6.01 -9.22
C LYS A 13 -0.99 6.67 -9.17
N ASP A 14 -1.09 7.85 -9.77
CA ASP A 14 -2.31 8.67 -9.78
C ASP A 14 -3.49 8.03 -10.53
N ASN A 15 -3.21 7.05 -11.41
CA ASN A 15 -4.19 6.31 -12.20
C ASN A 15 -4.89 5.18 -11.41
N ILE A 16 -4.41 4.85 -10.21
CA ILE A 16 -4.98 3.78 -9.38
C ILE A 16 -6.12 4.33 -8.51
N ASP A 17 -7.28 3.68 -8.55
CA ASP A 17 -8.45 4.01 -7.75
C ASP A 17 -8.98 2.80 -6.95
N ILE A 18 -10.04 3.02 -6.17
CA ILE A 18 -10.60 2.00 -5.27
C ILE A 18 -11.11 0.74 -5.98
N ASN A 19 -11.45 0.83 -7.27
CA ASN A 19 -11.92 -0.27 -8.09
C ASN A 19 -10.77 -0.98 -8.82
N SER A 20 -9.55 -0.42 -8.79
CA SER A 20 -8.38 -1.07 -9.37
C SER A 20 -8.06 -2.36 -8.60
N LYS A 21 -7.96 -3.45 -9.37
CA LYS A 21 -7.66 -4.79 -8.88
C LYS A 21 -6.45 -5.32 -9.63
N SER A 22 -5.84 -6.37 -9.08
CA SER A 22 -4.76 -7.09 -9.73
C SER A 22 -3.50 -6.24 -9.94
N LEU A 23 -3.20 -5.30 -9.04
CA LEU A 23 -2.17 -4.27 -9.24
C LEU A 23 -0.78 -4.88 -9.53
N ILE A 24 -0.40 -5.95 -8.85
CA ILE A 24 0.85 -6.66 -9.14
C ILE A 24 0.68 -7.54 -10.37
N SER A 25 -0.38 -8.36 -10.43
CA SER A 25 -0.55 -9.32 -11.51
C SER A 25 -0.77 -8.70 -12.89
N SER A 26 -1.26 -7.45 -12.95
CA SER A 26 -1.39 -6.66 -14.18
C SER A 26 -0.13 -5.83 -14.50
N GLY A 27 0.86 -5.79 -13.60
CA GLY A 27 2.10 -5.01 -13.77
C GLY A 27 1.95 -3.51 -13.48
N GLU A 28 0.88 -3.08 -12.84
CA GLU A 28 0.69 -1.67 -12.42
C GLU A 28 1.60 -1.30 -11.25
N LEU A 29 1.89 -2.27 -10.38
CA LEU A 29 2.89 -2.18 -9.31
C LEU A 29 3.97 -3.25 -9.52
N ASP A 30 5.21 -2.81 -9.66
CA ASP A 30 6.38 -3.68 -9.66
C ASP A 30 7.11 -3.67 -8.30
N SER A 31 8.27 -4.33 -8.23
CA SER A 31 9.07 -4.37 -7.00
C SER A 31 9.61 -3.02 -6.56
N LEU A 32 9.93 -2.11 -7.48
CA LEU A 32 10.42 -0.78 -7.16
C LEU A 32 9.29 0.10 -6.63
N ASP A 33 8.10 -0.04 -7.22
CA ASP A 33 6.90 0.64 -6.73
C ASP A 33 6.54 0.18 -5.31
N ILE A 34 6.64 -1.12 -5.02
CA ILE A 34 6.41 -1.65 -3.68
C ILE A 34 7.42 -1.07 -2.69
N MET A 35 8.70 -0.97 -3.05
CA MET A 35 9.71 -0.36 -2.18
C MET A 35 9.39 1.12 -1.90
N ALA A 36 9.08 1.90 -2.93
CA ALA A 36 8.69 3.30 -2.78
C ALA A 36 7.42 3.46 -1.93
N LEU A 37 6.45 2.55 -2.09
CA LEU A 37 5.22 2.56 -1.29
C LEU A 37 5.52 2.24 0.18
N VAL A 38 6.40 1.27 0.46
CA VAL A 38 6.84 0.95 1.83
C VAL A 38 7.49 2.17 2.46
N ASP A 39 8.43 2.83 1.77
CA ASP A 39 9.08 4.05 2.27
C ASP A 39 8.03 5.14 2.59
N ALA A 40 7.08 5.41 1.68
CA ALA A 40 6.01 6.38 1.89
C ALA A 40 5.09 6.03 3.06
N ILE A 41 4.82 4.74 3.29
CA ILE A 41 4.06 4.25 4.45
C ILE A 41 4.82 4.56 5.73
N GLU A 42 6.11 4.21 5.80
CA GLU A 42 6.92 4.41 7.00
C GLU A 42 7.06 5.89 7.36
N GLU A 43 7.25 6.75 6.35
CA GLU A 43 7.26 8.21 6.51
C GLU A 43 5.92 8.73 7.06
N LYS A 44 4.79 8.28 6.50
CA LYS A 44 3.45 8.73 6.92
C LYS A 44 3.12 8.36 8.36
N PHE A 45 3.49 7.17 8.80
CA PHE A 45 3.19 6.67 10.15
C PHE A 45 4.32 6.91 11.16
N ASN A 46 5.48 7.41 10.69
CA ASN A 46 6.72 7.58 11.46
C ASN A 46 7.11 6.30 12.22
N LYS A 47 6.93 5.15 11.56
CA LYS A 47 7.13 3.79 12.10
C LYS A 47 7.44 2.82 10.98
N SER A 48 8.35 1.88 11.24
CA SER A 48 8.65 0.83 10.26
C SER A 48 7.47 -0.12 10.06
N LEU A 49 7.28 -0.56 8.83
CA LEU A 49 6.31 -1.60 8.45
C LEU A 49 6.94 -2.97 8.70
N ASP A 50 6.26 -3.84 9.45
CA ASP A 50 6.76 -5.19 9.69
C ASP A 50 6.93 -5.96 8.37
N ALA A 51 8.05 -6.68 8.23
CA ALA A 51 8.38 -7.45 7.03
C ALA A 51 7.32 -8.51 6.70
N ASP A 52 6.57 -8.99 7.71
CA ASP A 52 5.45 -9.91 7.52
C ASP A 52 4.28 -9.28 6.72
N PHE A 53 4.22 -7.96 6.63
CA PHE A 53 3.27 -7.26 5.78
C PHE A 53 3.78 -7.05 4.35
N ILE A 54 5.07 -7.28 4.07
CA ILE A 54 5.66 -7.09 2.73
C ILE A 54 5.46 -8.37 1.89
N GLU A 55 4.20 -8.72 1.67
CA GLU A 55 3.79 -9.86 0.83
C GLU A 55 2.93 -9.40 -0.34
N LYS A 56 3.09 -10.00 -1.52
CA LYS A 56 2.33 -9.65 -2.75
C LYS A 56 0.83 -9.48 -2.50
N LYS A 57 0.22 -10.37 -1.71
CA LYS A 57 -1.22 -10.34 -1.40
C LYS A 57 -1.69 -9.02 -0.78
N ASN A 58 -0.82 -8.32 -0.03
CA ASN A 58 -1.15 -7.06 0.62
C ASN A 58 -1.08 -5.85 -0.33
N PHE A 59 -0.55 -6.03 -1.54
CA PHE A 59 -0.39 -4.99 -2.56
C PHE A 59 -1.17 -5.28 -3.84
N GLU A 60 -1.96 -6.36 -3.87
CA GLU A 60 -2.72 -6.80 -5.07
C GLU A 60 -3.91 -5.88 -5.39
N SER A 61 -4.38 -5.08 -4.43
CA SER A 61 -5.46 -4.12 -4.61
C SER A 61 -5.39 -3.00 -3.59
N VAL A 62 -6.08 -1.89 -3.88
CA VAL A 62 -6.22 -0.77 -2.92
C VAL A 62 -6.85 -1.24 -1.60
N GLU A 63 -7.83 -2.14 -1.67
CA GLU A 63 -8.45 -2.73 -0.49
C GLU A 63 -7.45 -3.56 0.35
N ALA A 64 -6.60 -4.34 -0.31
CA ALA A 64 -5.58 -5.13 0.37
C ALA A 64 -4.56 -4.24 1.11
N ILE A 65 -4.13 -3.15 0.47
CA ILE A 65 -3.21 -2.17 1.06
C ILE A 65 -3.88 -1.51 2.27
N GLU A 66 -5.11 -1.00 2.14
CA GLU A 66 -5.81 -0.36 3.26
C GLU A 66 -6.00 -1.34 4.43
N ASN A 67 -6.33 -2.60 4.16
CA ASN A 67 -6.45 -3.65 5.17
C ASN A 67 -5.13 -3.95 5.87
N MET A 68 -4.03 -4.00 5.12
CA MET A 68 -2.68 -4.14 5.67
C MET A 68 -2.35 -2.97 6.59
N LEU A 69 -2.56 -1.72 6.16
CA LEU A 69 -2.30 -0.52 6.96
C LEU A 69 -3.11 -0.51 8.26
N ASN A 70 -4.38 -0.90 8.20
CA ASN A 70 -5.23 -0.99 9.37
C ASN A 70 -4.72 -2.05 10.37
N LYS A 71 -4.18 -3.18 9.90
CA LYS A 71 -3.59 -4.20 10.79
C LYS A 71 -2.24 -3.77 11.37
N ALA A 72 -1.41 -3.11 10.56
CA ALA A 72 -0.06 -2.70 10.94
C ALA A 72 -0.05 -1.52 11.94
N PHE A 73 -0.91 -0.52 11.73
CA PHE A 73 -0.79 0.76 12.43
C PHE A 73 -2.02 1.18 13.24
N ARG A 74 -3.20 0.61 12.99
CA ARG A 74 -4.39 0.90 13.81
C ARG A 74 -4.57 -0.17 14.87
N LYS A 75 -4.39 0.23 16.14
CA LYS A 75 -4.80 -0.58 17.29
C LYS A 75 -6.28 -0.96 17.13
N LYS A 76 -6.60 -2.25 17.30
CA LYS A 76 -7.92 -2.64 17.80
C LYS A 76 -8.11 -1.85 19.10
N GLY A 77 -9.15 -1.01 19.13
CA GLY A 77 -9.64 -0.44 20.39
C GLY A 77 -9.93 -1.55 21.40
#